data_AF-A0A9P4QHQ6-F1
#
_entry.id   AF-A0A9P4QHQ6-F1
#
_cell.length_a   1.000
_cell.length_b   1.000
_cell.length_c   1.000
_cell.angle_alpha   90.00
_cell.angle_beta   90.00
_cell.angle_gamma   90.00
#
_symmetry.space_group_name_H-M   'P 1'
#
loop_
_entity.id
_entity.type
_entity.pdbx_description
1 polymer ?
#
loop_
_entity_poly.entity_id
_entity_poly.type
_entity_poly.pdbx_seq_one_letter_code
_entity_poly.pdbx_strand_id
1 'polypeptide(L)'
;MSAAAGLQTLLRFLSQDAKVPLATAIGKAKELQTADLDKVDSLAKASIDDIRSIFTDDKIAKQIQSAARRVSKKRAAGGEDSKTSPKKQRKETGGLFSVDEKTPVEIEEALTLPTSDAKCEELEAVTLITNRAPLVLAMAVTLLKYTMSHQPLSSRLSLAQAYVGVSSRSKAVSIGLESGKSAEEEGFGEGQPIITVMGRNLRVLKRWGYEWRQAPPSTQETLKADDDVKEQQEVSGEEPAVWALDLEALKKSNRSIPADANIARGSQSGLPIYTPQSARAYLLKSFESASTPGGAVAITPQKKLSAAEKIAGKERNLGLLLRALDLLFESWADTLDASELDRRANGWYFKIRPQVESGVAGWGGRNELKLANILALRRTP
;
A
#
# COMPACT_ATOMS: atom_id res chain seq x y z
N MET A 1 22.35 -9.19 -46.99
CA MET A 1 21.66 -8.12 -46.24
C MET A 1 22.41 -6.81 -46.47
N SER A 2 21.73 -5.73 -46.80
CA SER A 2 22.36 -4.44 -47.11
C SER A 2 23.19 -3.93 -45.91
N ALA A 3 24.36 -3.34 -46.17
CA ALA A 3 25.24 -2.74 -45.15
C ALA A 3 24.50 -1.69 -44.27
N ALA A 4 23.50 -1.01 -44.84
CA ALA A 4 22.66 -0.06 -44.12
C ALA A 4 21.71 -0.73 -43.09
N ALA A 5 21.17 -1.91 -43.42
CA ALA A 5 20.30 -2.66 -42.52
C ALA A 5 21.06 -3.26 -41.32
N GLY A 6 22.33 -3.67 -41.55
CA GLY A 6 23.24 -4.10 -40.49
C GLY A 6 23.55 -2.99 -39.49
N LEU A 7 23.87 -1.79 -40.00
CA LEU A 7 24.15 -0.61 -39.17
C LEU A 7 22.94 -0.19 -38.31
N GLN A 8 21.73 -0.17 -38.89
CA GLN A 8 20.52 0.14 -38.15
C GLN A 8 20.23 -0.88 -37.04
N THR A 9 20.49 -2.16 -37.30
CA THR A 9 20.32 -3.22 -36.30
C THR A 9 21.31 -3.08 -35.14
N LEU A 10 22.56 -2.73 -35.43
CA LEU A 10 23.61 -2.47 -34.43
C LEU A 10 23.26 -1.25 -33.57
N LEU A 11 22.86 -0.13 -34.19
CA LEU A 11 22.48 1.09 -33.47
C LEU A 11 21.23 0.87 -32.61
N ARG A 12 20.26 0.08 -33.09
CA ARG A 12 19.09 -0.30 -32.29
C ARG A 12 19.48 -1.15 -31.09
N PHE A 13 20.40 -2.10 -31.24
CA PHE A 13 20.90 -2.91 -30.13
C PHE A 13 21.66 -2.06 -29.09
N LEU A 14 22.57 -1.18 -29.53
CA LEU A 14 23.36 -0.34 -28.64
C LEU A 14 22.48 0.64 -27.84
N SER A 15 21.46 1.23 -28.48
CA SER A 15 20.55 2.19 -27.84
C SER A 15 19.45 1.54 -27.00
N GLN A 16 18.80 0.48 -27.49
CA GLN A 16 17.65 -0.12 -26.80
C GLN A 16 18.04 -1.20 -25.80
N ASP A 17 18.93 -2.12 -26.18
CA ASP A 17 19.26 -3.29 -25.37
C ASP A 17 20.42 -3.03 -24.42
N ALA A 18 21.44 -2.30 -24.91
CA ALA A 18 22.61 -1.91 -24.13
C ALA A 18 22.50 -0.50 -23.52
N LYS A 19 21.44 0.26 -23.80
CA LYS A 19 21.16 1.61 -23.21
C LYS A 19 22.34 2.59 -23.28
N VAL A 20 23.13 2.53 -24.35
CA VAL A 20 24.22 3.47 -24.62
C VAL A 20 23.63 4.73 -25.28
N PRO A 21 24.04 5.95 -24.89
CA PRO A 21 23.61 7.18 -25.57
C PRO A 21 23.84 7.11 -27.07
N LEU A 22 22.82 7.50 -27.86
CA LEU A 22 22.81 7.33 -29.31
C LEU A 22 23.97 8.06 -30.00
N ALA A 23 24.38 9.22 -29.49
CA ALA A 23 25.52 9.97 -30.00
C ALA A 23 26.84 9.18 -29.90
N THR A 24 27.07 8.51 -28.76
CA THR A 24 28.24 7.65 -28.53
C THR A 24 28.17 6.39 -29.39
N ALA A 25 26.98 5.81 -29.55
CA ALA A 25 26.78 4.63 -30.38
C ALA A 25 27.04 4.90 -31.88
N ILE A 26 26.60 6.05 -32.40
CA ILE A 26 26.87 6.47 -33.79
C ILE A 26 28.36 6.76 -33.99
N GLY A 27 28.99 7.48 -33.05
CA GLY A 27 30.41 7.82 -33.12
C GLY A 27 31.34 6.61 -33.15
N LYS A 28 30.94 5.51 -32.50
CA LYS A 28 31.73 4.26 -32.41
C LYS A 28 31.28 3.15 -33.35
N ALA A 29 30.21 3.35 -34.12
CA ALA A 29 29.69 2.32 -35.04
C ALA A 29 30.67 1.94 -36.16
N LYS A 30 31.45 2.91 -36.68
CA LYS A 30 32.46 2.67 -37.72
C LYS A 30 33.68 1.90 -37.19
N GLU A 31 34.07 2.16 -35.94
CA GLU A 31 35.15 1.44 -35.25
C GLU A 31 34.74 -0.01 -34.96
N LEU A 32 33.48 -0.24 -34.55
CA LEU A 32 32.92 -1.59 -34.37
C LEU A 32 32.83 -2.39 -35.67
N GLN A 33 32.50 -1.74 -36.79
CA GLN A 33 32.51 -2.38 -38.10
C GLN A 33 33.92 -2.72 -38.58
N THR A 34 34.90 -1.87 -38.27
CA THR A 34 36.32 -2.10 -38.62
C THR A 34 36.93 -3.24 -37.81
N ALA A 35 36.45 -3.45 -36.58
CA ALA A 35 36.86 -4.54 -35.70
C ALA A 35 36.09 -5.88 -35.90
N ASP A 36 35.24 -5.98 -36.94
CA ASP A 36 34.38 -7.15 -37.22
C ASP A 36 33.42 -7.54 -36.05
N LEU A 37 33.05 -6.56 -35.23
CA LEU A 37 32.13 -6.68 -34.09
C LEU A 37 30.73 -6.12 -34.39
N ASP A 38 30.30 -6.23 -35.65
CA ASP A 38 29.04 -5.69 -36.16
C ASP A 38 27.80 -6.54 -35.77
N LYS A 39 28.02 -7.83 -35.48
CA LYS A 39 26.97 -8.78 -35.12
C LYS A 39 26.87 -8.96 -33.60
N VAL A 40 25.62 -9.02 -33.12
CA VAL A 40 25.29 -9.28 -31.70
C VAL A 40 25.92 -10.58 -31.18
N ASP A 41 26.09 -11.59 -32.04
CA ASP A 41 26.70 -12.87 -31.69
C ASP A 41 28.23 -12.79 -31.59
N SER A 42 28.88 -11.92 -32.38
CA SER A 42 30.31 -11.61 -32.26
C SER A 42 30.59 -10.83 -30.98
N LEU A 43 29.74 -9.84 -30.64
CA LEU A 43 29.82 -9.07 -29.39
C LEU A 43 29.59 -9.93 -28.13
N ALA A 44 28.81 -11.01 -28.22
CA ALA A 44 28.57 -11.92 -27.11
C ALA A 44 29.79 -12.83 -26.82
N LYS A 45 30.61 -13.11 -27.84
CA LYS A 45 31.78 -13.99 -27.78
C LYS A 45 33.10 -13.23 -27.62
N ALA A 46 33.14 -11.94 -27.96
CA ALA A 46 34.31 -11.07 -27.82
C ALA A 46 34.77 -10.92 -26.35
N SER A 47 36.09 -10.75 -26.18
CA SER A 47 36.68 -10.49 -24.88
C SER A 47 36.33 -9.07 -24.41
N ILE A 48 36.35 -8.83 -23.09
CA ILE A 48 36.03 -7.50 -22.54
C ILE A 48 37.09 -6.47 -23.00
N ASP A 49 38.32 -6.91 -23.22
CA ASP A 49 39.43 -6.03 -23.61
C ASP A 49 39.32 -5.53 -25.06
N ASP A 50 38.75 -6.34 -25.96
CA ASP A 50 38.44 -5.93 -27.34
C ASP A 50 37.31 -4.90 -27.41
N ILE A 51 36.36 -4.94 -26.46
CA ILE A 51 35.28 -3.96 -26.36
C ILE A 51 35.78 -2.68 -25.66
N ARG A 52 36.72 -2.80 -24.72
CA ARG A 52 37.37 -1.66 -24.03
C ARG A 52 38.27 -0.83 -24.96
N SER A 53 38.90 -1.45 -25.95
CA SER A 53 39.72 -0.71 -26.93
C SER A 53 38.89 0.25 -27.79
N ILE A 54 37.58 0.00 -27.90
CA ILE A 54 36.62 0.81 -28.67
C ILE A 54 35.81 1.74 -27.75
N PHE A 55 35.40 1.22 -26.58
CA PHE A 55 34.73 1.97 -25.53
C PHE A 55 35.65 2.11 -24.33
N THR A 56 36.33 3.25 -24.24
CA THR A 56 37.27 3.58 -23.15
C THR A 56 36.65 3.51 -21.75
N ASP A 57 35.33 3.49 -21.63
CA ASP A 57 34.59 3.31 -20.37
C ASP A 57 34.29 1.82 -20.07
N ASP A 58 34.91 1.31 -19.00
CA ASP A 58 34.75 -0.06 -18.50
C ASP A 58 33.30 -0.43 -18.18
N LYS A 59 32.48 0.53 -17.73
CA LYS A 59 31.07 0.28 -17.40
C LYS A 59 30.25 0.03 -18.66
N ILE A 60 30.50 0.82 -19.71
CA ILE A 60 29.80 0.68 -21.00
C ILE A 60 30.21 -0.63 -21.69
N ALA A 61 31.49 -1.02 -21.63
CA ALA A 61 31.97 -2.27 -22.20
C ALA A 61 31.29 -3.51 -21.56
N LYS A 62 31.20 -3.55 -20.22
CA LYS A 62 30.49 -4.61 -19.48
C LYS A 62 28.98 -4.62 -19.76
N GLN A 63 28.38 -3.44 -19.90
CA GLN A 63 26.97 -3.28 -20.21
C GLN A 63 26.62 -3.79 -21.62
N ILE A 64 27.47 -3.51 -22.61
CA ILE A 64 27.32 -4.01 -23.98
C ILE A 64 27.48 -5.54 -24.03
N GLN A 65 28.51 -6.09 -23.38
CA GLN A 65 28.75 -7.54 -23.40
C GLN A 65 27.62 -8.32 -22.69
N SER A 66 27.13 -7.83 -21.56
CA SER A 66 26.01 -8.45 -20.84
C SER A 66 24.69 -8.36 -21.63
N ALA A 67 24.44 -7.25 -22.31
CA ALA A 67 23.30 -7.10 -23.22
C ALA A 67 23.41 -8.04 -24.44
N ALA A 68 24.60 -8.20 -25.01
CA ALA A 68 24.85 -9.05 -26.17
C ALA A 68 24.60 -10.53 -25.83
N ARG A 69 25.11 -11.01 -24.68
CA ARG A 69 24.86 -12.36 -24.17
C ARG A 69 23.38 -12.63 -23.89
N ARG A 70 22.64 -11.62 -23.42
CA ARG A 70 21.19 -11.75 -23.16
C ARG A 70 20.40 -11.90 -24.46
N VAL A 71 20.75 -11.12 -25.49
CA VAL A 71 20.07 -11.14 -26.78
C VAL A 71 20.45 -12.37 -27.61
N SER A 72 21.71 -12.82 -27.58
CA SER A 72 22.13 -14.06 -28.26
C SER A 72 21.48 -15.31 -27.64
N LYS A 73 21.36 -15.37 -26.31
CA LYS A 73 20.63 -16.44 -25.62
C LYS A 73 19.14 -16.45 -25.97
N LYS A 74 18.53 -15.28 -26.23
CA LYS A 74 17.13 -15.16 -26.65
C LYS A 74 16.91 -15.59 -28.10
N ARG A 75 17.92 -15.45 -28.98
CA ARG A 75 17.86 -15.89 -30.39
C ARG A 75 18.13 -17.39 -30.59
N ALA A 76 18.99 -18.01 -29.78
CA ALA A 76 19.26 -19.45 -29.84
C ALA A 76 18.04 -20.34 -29.48
N ALA A 77 16.99 -19.75 -28.90
CA ALA A 77 15.76 -20.44 -28.52
C ALA A 77 14.62 -20.36 -29.57
N GLY A 78 14.90 -19.87 -30.79
CA GLY A 78 13.93 -19.77 -31.91
C GLY A 78 13.08 -18.48 -31.90
N GLY A 79 13.09 -17.74 -33.01
CA GLY A 79 12.16 -16.62 -33.30
C GLY A 79 10.84 -17.14 -33.90
N GLU A 80 9.74 -16.41 -34.01
CA GLU A 80 9.44 -14.98 -33.88
C GLU A 80 8.22 -14.81 -32.97
N ASP A 81 8.35 -14.01 -31.91
CA ASP A 81 7.37 -12.96 -31.63
C ASP A 81 7.96 -12.02 -30.57
N SER A 82 7.73 -10.71 -30.75
CA SER A 82 8.23 -9.67 -29.87
C SER A 82 7.52 -9.72 -28.50
N LYS A 83 7.91 -10.67 -27.64
CA LYS A 83 7.55 -10.64 -26.23
C LYS A 83 8.59 -9.83 -25.46
N THR A 84 8.16 -8.61 -25.18
CA THR A 84 8.56 -7.77 -24.04
C THR A 84 8.77 -8.60 -22.78
N SER A 85 9.76 -8.19 -21.97
CA SER A 85 9.94 -8.54 -20.56
C SER A 85 8.62 -8.69 -19.79
N PRO A 86 8.54 -9.52 -18.73
CA PRO A 86 7.28 -9.99 -18.17
C PRO A 86 6.43 -8.84 -17.63
N LYS A 87 5.48 -8.38 -18.44
CA LYS A 87 4.27 -7.74 -17.93
C LYS A 87 3.49 -8.84 -17.22
N LYS A 88 3.42 -8.69 -15.90
CA LYS A 88 2.40 -9.27 -15.03
C LYS A 88 1.09 -9.44 -15.83
N GLN A 89 0.66 -10.67 -16.04
CA GLN A 89 -0.54 -11.00 -16.82
C GLN A 89 -1.71 -10.14 -16.33
N ARG A 90 -2.07 -9.16 -17.15
CA ARG A 90 -3.38 -8.52 -17.09
C ARG A 90 -4.30 -9.50 -17.81
N LYS A 91 -5.26 -10.05 -17.07
CA LYS A 91 -6.39 -10.79 -17.63
C LYS A 91 -6.99 -9.91 -18.73
N GLU A 92 -6.97 -10.39 -19.98
CA GLU A 92 -7.84 -9.87 -21.02
C GLU A 92 -9.25 -10.31 -20.66
N THR A 93 -10.03 -9.41 -20.06
CA THR A 93 -11.49 -9.45 -20.12
C THR A 93 -11.90 -8.60 -21.32
N GLY A 94 -12.67 -9.21 -22.22
CA GLY A 94 -12.94 -8.71 -23.56
C GLY A 94 -13.82 -7.46 -23.62
N GLY A 95 -14.04 -6.96 -24.83
CA GLY A 95 -15.10 -5.99 -25.15
C GLY A 95 -14.81 -4.54 -24.76
N LEU A 96 -14.98 -3.63 -25.72
CA LEU A 96 -14.76 -2.19 -25.66
C LEU A 96 -15.63 -1.45 -24.59
N PHE A 97 -16.38 -2.17 -23.76
CA PHE A 97 -17.27 -1.66 -22.72
C PHE A 97 -17.19 -2.42 -21.39
N SER A 98 -16.27 -3.36 -21.22
CA SER A 98 -16.15 -4.13 -19.96
C SER A 98 -15.20 -3.44 -19.01
N VAL A 99 -15.64 -2.31 -18.46
CA VAL A 99 -15.09 -1.88 -17.18
C VAL A 99 -15.69 -2.86 -16.17
N ASP A 100 -14.89 -3.76 -15.61
CA ASP A 100 -15.27 -4.49 -14.39
C ASP A 100 -15.41 -3.45 -13.25
N GLU A 101 -16.46 -2.62 -13.31
CA GLU A 101 -16.85 -1.68 -12.26
C GLU A 101 -17.44 -2.52 -11.14
N LYS A 102 -16.59 -2.92 -10.21
CA LYS A 102 -17.02 -3.53 -8.96
C LYS A 102 -18.01 -2.60 -8.27
N THR A 103 -19.12 -3.15 -7.81
CA THR A 103 -20.10 -2.39 -7.03
C THR A 103 -19.45 -1.87 -5.74
N PRO A 104 -19.92 -0.74 -5.17
CA PRO A 104 -19.46 -0.27 -3.86
C PRO A 104 -19.45 -1.35 -2.79
N VAL A 105 -20.47 -2.21 -2.78
CA VAL A 105 -20.59 -3.33 -1.83
C VAL A 105 -19.46 -4.35 -2.03
N GLU A 106 -19.17 -4.76 -3.27
CA GLU A 106 -18.05 -5.67 -3.57
C GLU A 106 -16.69 -5.08 -3.19
N ILE A 107 -16.53 -3.76 -3.33
CA ILE A 107 -15.31 -3.06 -2.90
C ILE A 107 -15.15 -3.14 -1.38
N GLU A 108 -16.22 -2.89 -0.62
CA GLU A 108 -16.18 -3.00 0.84
C GLU A 108 -15.98 -4.44 1.32
N GLU A 109 -16.62 -5.41 0.67
CA GLU A 109 -16.48 -6.83 1.00
C GLU A 109 -15.04 -7.32 0.79
N ALA A 110 -14.40 -6.91 -0.31
CA ALA A 110 -13.00 -7.21 -0.58
C ALA A 110 -12.01 -6.59 0.44
N LEU A 111 -12.45 -5.57 1.19
CA LEU A 111 -11.66 -4.89 2.21
C LEU A 111 -11.86 -5.44 3.62
N THR A 112 -12.76 -6.40 3.81
CA THR A 112 -13.03 -7.03 5.12
C THR A 112 -11.75 -7.51 5.81
N LEU A 113 -11.69 -7.28 7.11
CA LEU A 113 -10.57 -7.68 7.97
C LEU A 113 -10.88 -9.01 8.67
N PRO A 114 -9.87 -9.83 9.01
CA PRO A 114 -10.08 -11.06 9.75
C PRO A 114 -10.74 -10.80 11.10
N THR A 115 -11.74 -11.61 11.46
CA THR A 115 -12.40 -11.61 12.77
C THR A 115 -11.97 -12.82 13.59
N SER A 116 -12.16 -12.76 14.90
CA SER A 116 -11.90 -13.88 15.80
C SER A 116 -12.92 -13.88 16.94
N ASP A 117 -13.43 -15.06 17.27
CA ASP A 117 -14.39 -15.29 18.36
C ASP A 117 -13.70 -15.77 19.65
N ALA A 118 -12.38 -15.62 19.76
CA ALA A 118 -11.61 -16.03 20.92
C ALA A 118 -12.10 -15.33 22.20
N LYS A 119 -12.12 -16.09 23.31
CA LYS A 119 -12.52 -15.59 24.62
C LYS A 119 -11.41 -14.75 25.27
N CYS A 120 -11.77 -13.96 26.29
CA CYS A 120 -10.80 -13.11 27.00
C CYS A 120 -9.60 -13.90 27.53
N GLU A 121 -9.83 -15.06 28.15
CA GLU A 121 -8.77 -15.93 28.69
C GLU A 121 -7.77 -16.40 27.62
N GLU A 122 -8.29 -16.79 26.45
CA GLU A 122 -7.47 -17.22 25.32
C GLU A 122 -6.64 -16.06 24.77
N LEU A 123 -7.24 -14.87 24.68
CA LEU A 123 -6.58 -13.66 24.21
C LEU A 123 -5.48 -13.21 25.18
N GLU A 124 -5.68 -13.30 26.50
CA GLU A 124 -4.70 -12.90 27.52
C GLU A 124 -3.38 -13.67 27.40
N ALA A 125 -3.43 -14.95 27.02
CA ALA A 125 -2.24 -15.78 26.82
C ALA A 125 -1.44 -15.44 25.55
N VAL A 126 -1.99 -14.65 24.62
CA VAL A 126 -1.38 -14.39 23.32
C VAL A 126 -0.36 -13.25 23.39
N THR A 127 0.85 -13.55 22.91
CA THR A 127 1.90 -12.54 22.65
C THR A 127 2.25 -12.52 21.18
N LEU A 128 2.19 -11.33 20.58
CA LEU A 128 2.51 -11.06 19.18
C LEU A 128 3.82 -10.30 19.06
N ILE A 129 4.47 -10.37 17.91
CA ILE A 129 5.62 -9.52 17.54
C ILE A 129 5.18 -8.58 16.43
N THR A 130 5.31 -7.27 16.66
CA THR A 130 4.93 -6.25 15.67
C THR A 130 5.70 -4.94 15.85
N ASN A 131 5.62 -4.06 14.85
CA ASN A 131 6.14 -2.71 14.93
C ASN A 131 5.08 -1.77 15.56
N ARG A 132 5.50 -0.56 15.92
CA ARG A 132 4.59 0.47 16.43
C ARG A 132 3.53 0.93 15.43
N ALA A 133 3.87 1.04 14.14
CA ALA A 133 3.01 1.58 13.08
C ALA A 133 1.79 0.68 12.74
N PRO A 134 1.93 -0.64 12.55
CA PRO A 134 0.80 -1.53 12.34
C PRO A 134 -0.16 -1.59 13.52
N LEU A 135 0.35 -1.56 14.76
CA LEU A 135 -0.51 -1.54 15.95
C LEU A 135 -1.38 -0.29 16.00
N VAL A 136 -0.79 0.89 15.77
CA VAL A 136 -1.58 2.13 15.77
C VAL A 136 -2.57 2.18 14.61
N LEU A 137 -2.22 1.60 13.46
CA LEU A 137 -3.15 1.44 12.33
C LEU A 137 -4.35 0.57 12.73
N ALA A 138 -4.11 -0.61 13.32
CA ALA A 138 -5.17 -1.51 13.78
C ALA A 138 -6.07 -0.81 14.81
N MET A 139 -5.46 -0.12 15.78
CA MET A 139 -6.17 0.62 16.81
C MET A 139 -7.02 1.75 16.26
N ALA A 140 -6.50 2.54 15.30
CA ALA A 140 -7.25 3.61 14.67
C ALA A 140 -8.43 3.09 13.84
N VAL A 141 -8.26 1.98 13.09
CA VAL A 141 -9.36 1.36 12.33
C VAL A 141 -10.46 0.86 13.27
N THR A 142 -10.09 0.20 14.38
CA THR A 142 -11.08 -0.25 15.37
C THR A 142 -11.74 0.92 16.07
N LEU A 143 -11.01 1.96 16.49
CA LEU A 143 -11.58 3.18 17.06
C LEU A 143 -12.64 3.80 16.13
N LEU A 144 -12.30 3.96 14.84
CA LEU A 144 -13.21 4.54 13.85
C LEU A 144 -14.48 3.71 13.63
N LYS A 145 -14.49 2.41 13.97
CA LYS A 145 -15.73 1.61 14.02
C LYS A 145 -16.73 2.18 15.03
N TYR A 146 -16.25 2.74 16.14
CA TYR A 146 -17.08 3.29 17.22
C TYR A 146 -17.32 4.79 17.09
N THR A 147 -16.33 5.55 16.60
CA THR A 147 -16.45 7.01 16.48
C THR A 147 -17.06 7.47 15.16
N MET A 148 -16.91 6.67 14.09
CA MET A 148 -17.38 6.98 12.74
C MET A 148 -18.02 5.74 12.09
N SER A 149 -18.95 5.10 12.81
CA SER A 149 -19.65 3.88 12.35
C SER A 149 -20.41 4.07 11.04
N HIS A 150 -20.84 5.31 10.75
CA HIS A 150 -21.51 5.67 9.50
C HIS A 150 -20.59 5.61 8.26
N GLN A 151 -19.27 5.66 8.46
CA GLN A 151 -18.28 5.60 7.38
C GLN A 151 -17.98 4.15 6.97
N PRO A 152 -17.87 3.84 5.66
CA PRO A 152 -17.51 2.52 5.21
C PRO A 152 -16.10 2.10 5.66
N LEU A 153 -15.81 0.80 5.61
CA LEU A 153 -14.50 0.27 5.99
C LEU A 153 -13.37 0.86 5.14
N SER A 154 -13.62 1.09 3.84
CA SER A 154 -12.67 1.78 2.95
C SER A 154 -12.29 3.18 3.45
N SER A 155 -13.26 3.96 3.91
CA SER A 155 -13.02 5.29 4.46
C SER A 155 -12.25 5.21 5.77
N ARG A 156 -12.64 4.30 6.67
CA ARG A 156 -11.97 4.09 7.96
C ARG A 156 -10.52 3.64 7.80
N LEU A 157 -10.24 2.73 6.86
CA LEU A 157 -8.87 2.31 6.52
C LEU A 157 -8.03 3.46 5.95
N SER A 158 -8.62 4.29 5.10
CA SER A 158 -7.95 5.46 4.51
C SER A 158 -7.58 6.50 5.58
N LEU A 159 -8.54 6.86 6.44
CA LEU A 159 -8.35 7.78 7.56
C LEU A 159 -7.30 7.28 8.55
N ALA A 160 -7.38 6.00 8.94
CA ALA A 160 -6.42 5.40 9.86
C ALA A 160 -5.00 5.41 9.27
N GLN A 161 -4.86 5.08 7.98
CA GLN A 161 -3.57 5.12 7.30
C GLN A 161 -3.00 6.54 7.21
N ALA A 162 -3.84 7.55 7.00
CA ALA A 162 -3.42 8.94 7.00
C ALA A 162 -2.92 9.38 8.38
N TYR A 163 -3.63 9.01 9.45
CA TYR A 163 -3.17 9.26 10.81
C TYR A 163 -1.77 8.66 11.06
N VAL A 164 -1.53 7.42 10.61
CA VAL A 164 -0.22 6.78 10.72
C VAL A 164 0.83 7.49 9.87
N GLY A 165 0.50 7.91 8.65
CA GLY A 165 1.40 8.66 7.77
C GLY A 165 1.87 9.97 8.40
N VAL A 166 0.93 10.80 8.85
CA VAL A 166 1.22 12.09 9.51
C VAL A 166 1.99 11.87 10.82
N SER A 167 1.62 10.85 11.61
CA SER A 167 2.30 10.49 12.87
C SER A 167 3.72 9.99 12.66
N SER A 168 3.92 9.16 11.64
CA SER A 168 5.23 8.64 11.26
C SER A 168 6.15 9.76 10.80
N ARG A 169 5.67 10.67 9.94
CA ARG A 169 6.45 11.85 9.49
C ARG A 169 6.81 12.76 10.67
N SER A 170 5.82 13.13 11.49
CA SER A 170 6.06 13.96 12.69
C SER A 170 7.15 13.34 13.58
N LYS A 171 7.10 12.01 13.74
CA LYS A 171 8.11 11.29 14.52
C LYS A 171 9.47 11.27 13.81
N ALA A 172 9.52 11.05 12.49
CA ALA A 172 10.73 11.05 11.70
C ALA A 172 11.47 12.40 11.79
N VAL A 173 10.73 13.51 11.73
CA VAL A 173 11.28 14.86 11.96
C VAL A 173 11.80 15.01 13.39
N SER A 174 11.03 14.57 14.41
CA SER A 174 11.44 14.67 15.81
C SER A 174 12.73 13.92 16.16
N ILE A 175 13.06 12.86 15.41
CA ILE A 175 14.27 12.04 15.61
C ILE A 175 15.38 12.40 14.62
N GLY A 176 15.18 13.40 13.76
CA GLY A 176 16.17 13.85 12.78
C GLY A 176 16.34 12.95 11.56
N LEU A 177 15.39 12.05 11.27
CA LEU A 177 15.43 11.17 10.10
C LEU A 177 14.93 11.89 8.83
N GLU A 178 13.95 12.76 8.99
CA GLU A 178 13.45 13.63 7.92
C GLU A 178 13.66 15.10 8.32
N SER A 179 13.85 15.95 7.32
CA SER A 179 13.98 17.40 7.50
C SER A 179 13.10 18.14 6.50
N GLY A 180 12.72 19.37 6.85
CA GLY A 180 11.86 20.22 6.03
C GLY A 180 10.43 20.32 6.54
N LYS A 181 9.68 21.25 5.94
CA LYS A 181 8.28 21.51 6.28
C LYS A 181 7.38 20.37 5.80
N SER A 182 6.32 20.10 6.55
CA SER A 182 5.27 19.18 6.08
C SER A 182 4.57 19.77 4.84
N ALA A 183 3.99 18.91 3.99
CA ALA A 183 3.17 19.39 2.88
C ALA A 183 2.02 20.28 3.38
N GLU A 184 1.45 19.97 4.54
CA GLU A 184 0.43 20.80 5.19
C GLU A 184 0.96 22.20 5.57
N GLU A 185 2.16 22.30 6.15
CA GLU A 185 2.81 23.59 6.47
C GLU A 185 3.18 24.42 5.23
N GLU A 186 3.29 23.78 4.07
CA GLU A 186 3.51 24.43 2.78
C GLU A 186 2.20 24.79 2.06
N GLY A 187 1.05 24.62 2.72
CA GLY A 187 -0.27 24.98 2.19
C GLY A 187 -0.89 23.94 1.27
N PHE A 188 -0.31 22.73 1.15
CA PHE A 188 -0.95 21.66 0.40
C PHE A 188 -2.23 21.20 1.09
N GLY A 189 -3.35 21.17 0.35
CA GLY A 189 -4.64 20.76 0.88
C GLY A 189 -5.46 21.88 1.53
N GLU A 190 -5.05 23.15 1.40
CA GLU A 190 -5.90 24.29 1.75
C GLU A 190 -7.25 24.23 1.02
N GLY A 191 -8.32 24.63 1.73
CA GLY A 191 -9.70 24.55 1.25
C GLY A 191 -10.36 23.16 1.32
N GLN A 192 -9.60 22.09 1.60
CA GLN A 192 -10.18 20.76 1.75
C GLN A 192 -10.80 20.56 3.14
N PRO A 193 -11.92 19.80 3.25
CA PRO A 193 -12.53 19.43 4.52
C PRO A 193 -11.52 18.78 5.47
N ILE A 194 -11.70 19.04 6.77
CA ILE A 194 -10.83 18.52 7.84
C ILE A 194 -11.64 17.57 8.71
N ILE A 195 -11.08 16.39 8.98
CA ILE A 195 -11.60 15.46 9.99
C ILE A 195 -10.53 15.25 11.05
N THR A 196 -10.93 15.25 12.32
CA THR A 196 -10.01 14.96 13.43
C THR A 196 -10.04 13.47 13.76
N VAL A 197 -8.87 12.83 13.81
CA VAL A 197 -8.69 11.44 14.24
C VAL A 197 -7.53 11.35 15.21
N MET A 198 -7.78 10.79 16.39
CA MET A 198 -6.84 10.66 17.52
C MET A 198 -6.13 11.99 17.83
N GLY A 199 -6.88 13.08 17.83
CA GLY A 199 -6.38 14.44 18.07
C GLY A 199 -5.53 15.05 16.94
N ARG A 200 -5.57 14.51 15.71
CA ARG A 200 -4.90 15.09 14.53
C ARG A 200 -5.88 15.45 13.44
N ASN A 201 -5.66 16.61 12.84
CA ASN A 201 -6.41 17.09 11.69
C ASN A 201 -5.94 16.38 10.42
N LEU A 202 -6.88 15.80 9.67
CA LEU A 202 -6.63 15.13 8.40
C LEU A 202 -7.45 15.81 7.31
N ARG A 203 -6.79 16.15 6.20
CA ARG A 203 -7.46 16.66 4.99
C ARG A 203 -8.12 15.50 4.26
N VAL A 204 -9.39 15.66 3.90
CA VAL A 204 -10.18 14.59 3.29
C VAL A 204 -10.88 15.05 2.02
N LEU A 205 -11.24 14.06 1.19
CA LEU A 205 -12.01 14.21 -0.01
C LEU A 205 -13.35 13.48 0.14
N LYS A 206 -14.45 14.20 -0.06
CA LYS A 206 -15.81 13.65 0.01
C LYS A 206 -16.13 12.84 -1.26
N ARG A 207 -16.80 11.70 -1.07
CA ARG A 207 -17.20 10.76 -2.12
C ARG A 207 -18.71 10.81 -2.27
N TRP A 208 -19.18 11.78 -3.03
CA TRP A 208 -20.60 11.94 -3.33
C TRP A 208 -21.12 10.76 -4.17
N GLY A 209 -22.33 10.29 -3.87
CA GLY A 209 -22.97 9.17 -4.56
C GLY A 209 -22.37 7.79 -4.25
N TYR A 210 -21.55 7.65 -3.20
CA TYR A 210 -21.02 6.35 -2.78
C TYR A 210 -21.94 5.66 -1.77
N GLU A 211 -22.87 4.85 -2.28
CA GLU A 211 -23.80 4.06 -1.47
C GLU A 211 -23.27 2.64 -1.26
N TRP A 212 -22.98 2.29 -0.01
CA TRP A 212 -22.40 0.99 0.37
C TRP A 212 -23.27 0.21 1.35
N ARG A 213 -24.18 0.89 2.04
CA ARG A 213 -25.24 0.25 2.83
C ARG A 213 -26.41 0.00 1.91
N GLN A 214 -26.77 -1.27 1.75
CA GLN A 214 -28.04 -1.61 1.10
C GLN A 214 -29.16 -1.08 2.00
N ALA A 215 -30.06 -0.27 1.44
CA ALA A 215 -31.29 0.07 2.13
C ALA A 215 -32.02 -1.24 2.51
N PRO A 216 -32.68 -1.31 3.69
CA PRO A 216 -33.56 -2.44 3.96
C PRO A 216 -34.59 -2.55 2.82
N PRO A 217 -35.01 -3.77 2.42
CA PRO A 217 -35.94 -3.93 1.32
C PRO A 217 -37.23 -3.17 1.66
N SER A 218 -37.46 -2.06 0.97
CA SER A 218 -38.71 -1.31 1.05
C SER A 218 -39.81 -2.20 0.46
N THR A 219 -40.72 -2.66 1.30
CA THR A 219 -41.93 -3.38 0.91
C THR A 219 -42.68 -2.56 -0.15
N GLN A 220 -43.10 -3.20 -1.25
CA GLN A 220 -43.68 -2.60 -2.47
C GLN A 220 -45.02 -1.83 -2.30
N GLU A 221 -45.42 -1.39 -1.11
CA GLU A 221 -46.71 -0.71 -0.90
C GLU A 221 -46.69 0.81 -1.09
N THR A 222 -45.53 1.45 -1.28
CA THR A 222 -45.45 2.91 -1.47
C THR A 222 -45.28 3.39 -2.92
N LEU A 223 -45.30 2.49 -3.93
CA LEU A 223 -45.08 2.87 -5.34
C LEU A 223 -46.35 3.31 -6.11
N LYS A 224 -47.33 3.92 -5.44
CA LYS A 224 -48.51 4.52 -6.10
C LYS A 224 -48.93 5.85 -5.49
N ALA A 225 -47.97 6.75 -5.30
CA ALA A 225 -48.22 8.18 -5.28
C ALA A 225 -46.88 8.88 -5.56
N ASP A 226 -46.93 10.01 -6.26
CA ASP A 226 -45.81 10.94 -6.51
C ASP A 226 -44.99 10.69 -7.77
N ASP A 227 -45.66 10.84 -8.92
CA ASP A 227 -45.05 11.13 -10.23
C ASP A 227 -44.75 12.64 -10.41
N ASP A 228 -44.41 13.35 -9.31
CA ASP A 228 -44.20 14.81 -9.34
C ASP A 228 -43.12 15.30 -8.34
N VAL A 229 -42.00 14.57 -8.27
CA VAL A 229 -40.81 14.97 -7.48
C VAL A 229 -39.56 14.89 -8.35
N LYS A 230 -39.43 15.82 -9.30
CA LYS A 230 -38.11 16.35 -9.66
C LYS A 230 -37.80 17.42 -8.62
N GLU A 231 -36.66 17.29 -7.93
CA GLU A 231 -36.21 18.16 -6.81
C GLU A 231 -36.71 17.74 -5.41
N GLN A 232 -36.31 16.55 -4.94
CA GLN A 232 -36.13 16.25 -3.51
C GLN A 232 -35.41 14.90 -3.36
N GLN A 233 -34.10 14.90 -3.57
CA GLN A 233 -33.22 13.83 -3.07
C GLN A 233 -32.34 14.41 -1.95
N GLU A 234 -33.00 15.02 -0.97
CA GLU A 234 -32.45 15.27 0.37
C GLU A 234 -33.16 14.35 1.36
N VAL A 235 -32.81 13.05 1.38
CA VAL A 235 -33.26 12.15 2.46
C VAL A 235 -32.20 11.10 2.78
N SER A 236 -31.04 11.53 3.28
CA SER A 236 -30.50 11.06 4.56
C SER A 236 -29.42 12.05 5.01
N GLY A 237 -29.48 12.54 6.24
CA GLY A 237 -28.46 13.42 6.81
C GLY A 237 -27.13 12.71 7.10
N GLU A 238 -26.79 11.64 6.38
CA GLU A 238 -25.52 10.94 6.53
C GLU A 238 -24.44 11.67 5.73
N GLU A 239 -23.36 12.05 6.41
CA GLU A 239 -22.20 12.64 5.76
C GLU A 239 -21.64 11.68 4.69
N PRO A 240 -21.25 12.18 3.51
CA PRO A 240 -20.75 11.34 2.43
C PRO A 240 -19.50 10.57 2.87
N ALA A 241 -19.27 9.41 2.24
CA ALA A 241 -18.06 8.63 2.47
C ALA A 241 -16.80 9.48 2.17
N VAL A 242 -15.71 9.27 2.90
CA VAL A 242 -14.50 10.10 2.74
C VAL A 242 -13.24 9.30 2.43
N TRP A 243 -12.28 9.94 1.76
CA TRP A 243 -10.91 9.46 1.65
C TRP A 243 -9.93 10.48 2.21
N ALA A 244 -8.92 10.01 2.92
CA ALA A 244 -7.86 10.89 3.39
C ALA A 244 -6.87 11.19 2.26
N LEU A 245 -6.51 12.46 2.12
CA LEU A 245 -5.55 12.94 1.14
C LEU A 245 -4.12 12.64 1.61
N ASP A 246 -3.32 12.09 0.70
CA ASP A 246 -1.87 11.95 0.88
C ASP A 246 -1.19 13.21 0.35
N LEU A 247 -1.07 14.21 1.22
CA LEU A 247 -0.45 15.51 0.89
C LEU A 247 1.02 15.37 0.51
N GLU A 248 1.71 14.34 1.02
CA GLU A 248 3.12 14.09 0.70
C GLU A 248 3.27 13.48 -0.69
N ALA A 249 2.37 12.58 -1.08
CA ALA A 249 2.29 12.10 -2.46
C ALA A 249 1.88 13.22 -3.42
N LEU A 250 0.97 14.10 -3.01
CA LEU A 250 0.57 15.29 -3.77
C LEU A 250 1.76 16.22 -4.01
N LYS A 251 2.49 16.59 -2.94
CA LYS A 251 3.72 17.39 -3.01
C LYS A 251 4.76 16.77 -3.93
N LYS A 252 5.02 15.46 -3.81
CA LYS A 252 6.00 14.75 -4.65
C LYS A 252 5.59 14.66 -6.12
N SER A 253 4.30 14.67 -6.42
CA SER A 253 3.79 14.56 -7.79
C SER A 253 3.60 15.91 -8.49
N ASN A 254 3.76 17.04 -7.78
CA ASN A 254 3.47 18.39 -8.30
C ASN A 254 2.09 18.51 -8.96
N ARG A 255 1.12 17.71 -8.51
CA ARG A 255 -0.25 17.72 -9.02
C ARG A 255 -1.11 18.67 -8.19
N SER A 256 -2.10 19.31 -8.80
CA SER A 256 -3.17 19.98 -8.06
C SER A 256 -4.25 18.98 -7.64
N ILE A 257 -4.92 19.26 -6.52
CA ILE A 257 -6.12 18.52 -6.12
C ILE A 257 -7.22 18.94 -7.10
N PRO A 258 -7.88 18.00 -7.82
CA PRO A 258 -8.98 18.38 -8.70
C PRO A 258 -10.12 18.99 -7.88
N ALA A 259 -10.52 20.22 -8.21
CA ALA A 259 -11.62 20.93 -7.53
C ALA A 259 -12.97 20.21 -7.70
N ASP A 260 -13.19 19.59 -8.87
CA ASP A 260 -14.39 18.83 -9.22
C ASP A 260 -14.08 17.34 -9.37
N ALA A 261 -13.45 16.74 -8.35
CA ALA A 261 -13.42 15.30 -8.26
C ALA A 261 -14.83 14.79 -7.90
N ASN A 262 -15.73 14.79 -8.88
CA ASN A 262 -16.94 13.95 -8.86
C ASN A 262 -16.47 12.49 -8.92
N ILE A 263 -15.97 11.98 -7.80
CA ILE A 263 -15.52 10.58 -7.62
C ILE A 263 -16.76 9.70 -7.43
N ALA A 264 -17.70 9.80 -8.35
CA ALA A 264 -18.93 9.01 -8.37
C ALA A 264 -18.66 7.55 -8.75
N ARG A 265 -17.41 7.16 -9.08
CA ARG A 265 -17.14 5.88 -9.79
C ARG A 265 -15.99 5.03 -9.25
N GLY A 266 -15.70 5.10 -7.94
CA GLY A 266 -14.80 4.12 -7.27
C GLY A 266 -13.36 3.99 -7.81
N SER A 267 -12.97 4.72 -8.86
CA SER A 267 -11.64 4.66 -9.48
C SER A 267 -10.66 5.43 -8.61
N GLN A 268 -9.84 4.68 -7.89
CA GLN A 268 -8.74 5.20 -7.08
C GLN A 268 -7.50 5.57 -7.91
N SER A 269 -7.52 5.29 -9.21
CA SER A 269 -6.34 5.39 -10.07
C SER A 269 -5.93 6.85 -10.30
N GLY A 270 -4.82 7.24 -9.69
CA GLY A 270 -4.20 8.56 -9.86
C GLY A 270 -4.60 9.61 -8.83
N LEU A 271 -5.47 9.31 -7.87
CA LEU A 271 -5.77 10.24 -6.78
C LEU A 271 -4.66 10.17 -5.70
N PRO A 272 -4.20 11.31 -5.16
CA PRO A 272 -3.22 11.35 -4.09
C PRO A 272 -3.94 11.09 -2.75
N ILE A 273 -4.36 9.84 -2.54
CA ILE A 273 -5.08 9.40 -1.34
C ILE A 273 -4.34 8.26 -0.64
N TYR A 274 -4.57 8.14 0.66
CA TYR A 274 -4.18 6.95 1.40
C TYR A 274 -5.11 5.79 1.02
N THR A 275 -4.60 4.87 0.20
CA THR A 275 -5.43 3.78 -0.35
C THR A 275 -5.79 2.74 0.73
N PRO A 276 -7.06 2.35 0.87
CA PRO A 276 -7.48 1.37 1.87
C PRO A 276 -6.87 -0.03 1.65
N GLN A 277 -6.57 -0.39 0.40
CA GLN A 277 -5.94 -1.65 0.06
C GLN A 277 -4.50 -1.73 0.59
N SER A 278 -3.76 -0.61 0.56
CA SER A 278 -2.41 -0.55 1.13
C SER A 278 -2.44 -0.72 2.65
N ALA A 279 -3.39 -0.05 3.33
CA ALA A 279 -3.60 -0.16 4.77
C ALA A 279 -3.94 -1.60 5.18
N ARG A 280 -4.92 -2.21 4.50
CA ARG A 280 -5.31 -3.61 4.71
C ARG A 280 -4.15 -4.56 4.49
N ALA A 281 -3.44 -4.43 3.37
CA ALA A 281 -2.30 -5.29 3.06
C ALA A 281 -1.17 -5.12 4.07
N TYR A 282 -1.00 -3.93 4.66
CA TYR A 282 -0.03 -3.71 5.70
C TYR A 282 -0.41 -4.44 7.00
N LEU A 283 -1.68 -4.35 7.43
CA LEU A 283 -2.18 -5.07 8.60
C LEU A 283 -1.99 -6.59 8.47
N LEU A 284 -2.40 -7.18 7.34
CA LEU A 284 -2.32 -8.64 7.11
C LEU A 284 -0.89 -9.20 7.18
N LYS A 285 0.14 -8.37 7.02
CA LYS A 285 1.55 -8.80 6.97
C LYS A 285 2.32 -8.54 8.26
N SER A 286 1.74 -7.86 9.24
CA SER A 286 2.49 -7.17 10.30
C SER A 286 2.51 -7.84 11.67
N PHE A 287 1.76 -8.91 11.89
CA PHE A 287 1.60 -9.51 13.22
C PHE A 287 2.12 -10.96 13.26
N GLU A 288 3.33 -11.13 13.78
CA GLU A 288 3.98 -12.44 13.93
C GLU A 288 3.66 -13.04 15.30
N SER A 289 3.66 -14.37 15.41
CA SER A 289 3.51 -15.03 16.72
C SER A 289 4.85 -14.94 17.45
N ALA A 290 4.84 -14.66 18.75
CA ALA A 290 6.05 -14.77 19.56
C ALA A 290 6.52 -16.24 19.58
N SER A 291 7.79 -16.48 19.24
CA SER A 291 8.42 -17.76 19.57
C SER A 291 8.59 -17.79 21.08
N THR A 292 8.03 -18.80 21.75
CA THR A 292 8.05 -18.95 23.21
C THR A 292 9.44 -18.67 23.78
N PRO A 293 9.64 -17.58 24.56
CA PRO A 293 10.90 -17.36 25.26
C PRO A 293 10.88 -18.22 26.53
N GLY A 294 11.59 -19.36 26.51
CA GLY A 294 11.71 -20.24 27.68
C GLY A 294 11.63 -21.76 27.39
N GLY A 295 11.47 -22.17 26.13
CA GLY A 295 11.68 -23.56 25.77
C GLY A 295 13.17 -23.89 25.83
N ALA A 296 13.56 -24.69 26.82
CA ALA A 296 14.84 -25.40 26.83
C ALA A 296 15.16 -25.91 25.42
N VAL A 297 16.44 -25.84 25.05
CA VAL A 297 16.99 -26.25 23.75
C VAL A 297 16.47 -27.65 23.37
N ALA A 298 15.31 -27.69 22.72
CA ALA A 298 14.83 -28.85 22.01
C ALA A 298 15.58 -28.80 20.69
N ILE A 299 16.60 -29.65 20.60
CA ILE A 299 17.40 -29.95 19.41
C ILE A 299 16.50 -30.70 18.41
N THR A 300 15.40 -30.08 18.00
CA THR A 300 14.50 -30.59 16.98
C THR A 300 14.34 -29.47 15.97
N PRO A 301 14.72 -29.68 14.69
CA PRO A 301 14.60 -28.65 13.68
C PRO A 301 13.12 -28.28 13.57
N GLN A 302 12.77 -27.07 14.03
CA GLN A 302 11.43 -26.54 13.79
C GLN A 302 11.15 -26.63 12.29
N LYS A 303 10.13 -27.40 11.94
CA LYS A 303 9.68 -27.54 10.55
C LYS A 303 9.46 -26.14 10.03
N LYS A 304 10.25 -25.74 9.02
CA LYS A 304 10.11 -24.43 8.39
C LYS A 304 8.67 -24.32 7.87
N LEU A 305 7.86 -23.50 8.52
CA LEU A 305 6.51 -23.21 8.06
C LEU A 305 6.56 -22.73 6.61
N SER A 306 5.66 -23.25 5.79
CA SER A 306 5.46 -22.82 4.43
C SER A 306 5.06 -21.33 4.38
N ALA A 307 5.23 -20.71 3.22
CA ALA A 307 4.81 -19.32 3.04
C ALA A 307 3.30 -19.14 3.29
N ALA A 308 2.48 -20.11 2.89
CA ALA A 308 1.03 -20.10 3.11
C ALA A 308 0.68 -20.19 4.60
N GLU A 309 1.33 -21.08 5.37
CA GLU A 309 1.12 -21.19 6.82
C GLU A 309 1.53 -19.92 7.56
N LYS A 310 2.61 -19.26 7.11
CA LYS A 310 3.03 -17.96 7.69
C LYS A 310 2.01 -16.85 7.42
N ILE A 311 1.46 -16.80 6.20
CA ILE A 311 0.43 -15.82 5.84
C ILE A 311 -0.82 -16.08 6.68
N ALA A 312 -1.33 -17.32 6.71
CA ALA A 312 -2.50 -17.69 7.52
C ALA A 312 -2.29 -17.42 9.01
N GLY A 313 -1.08 -17.67 9.53
CA GLY A 313 -0.72 -17.34 10.91
C GLY A 313 -0.79 -15.83 11.20
N LYS A 314 -0.30 -14.99 10.28
CA LYS A 314 -0.38 -13.52 10.40
C LYS A 314 -1.82 -13.02 10.34
N GLU A 315 -2.65 -13.59 9.47
CA GLU A 315 -4.07 -13.26 9.37
C GLU A 315 -4.83 -13.64 10.64
N ARG A 316 -4.57 -14.83 11.19
CA ARG A 316 -5.13 -15.27 12.49
C ARG A 316 -4.71 -14.35 13.62
N ASN A 317 -3.42 -13.99 13.70
CA ASN A 317 -2.91 -13.07 14.72
C ASN A 317 -3.56 -11.68 14.62
N LEU A 318 -3.78 -11.18 13.41
CA LEU A 318 -4.52 -9.94 13.20
C LEU A 318 -5.95 -10.05 13.73
N GLY A 319 -6.66 -11.15 13.45
CA GLY A 319 -8.00 -11.37 13.98
C GLY A 319 -8.06 -11.36 15.51
N LEU A 320 -7.10 -12.00 16.18
CA LEU A 320 -6.98 -12.00 17.64
C LEU A 320 -6.73 -10.59 18.20
N LEU A 321 -5.82 -9.83 17.58
CA LEU A 321 -5.55 -8.44 17.97
C LEU A 321 -6.79 -7.56 17.80
N LEU A 322 -7.45 -7.65 16.64
CA LEU A 322 -8.65 -6.86 16.36
C LEU A 322 -9.76 -7.18 17.35
N ARG A 323 -9.94 -8.45 17.73
CA ARG A 323 -10.89 -8.84 18.77
C ARG A 323 -10.55 -8.24 20.13
N ALA A 324 -9.27 -8.27 20.54
CA ALA A 324 -8.85 -7.67 21.80
C ALA A 324 -9.07 -6.15 21.83
N LEU A 325 -8.80 -5.46 20.72
CA LEU A 325 -9.11 -4.03 20.57
C LEU A 325 -10.62 -3.76 20.55
N ASP A 326 -11.40 -4.61 19.90
CA ASP A 326 -12.87 -4.50 19.86
C ASP A 326 -13.44 -4.57 21.28
N LEU A 327 -13.03 -5.57 22.07
CA LEU A 327 -13.41 -5.71 23.47
C LEU A 327 -12.98 -4.50 24.32
N LEU A 328 -11.84 -3.88 24.00
CA LEU A 328 -11.41 -2.62 24.62
C LEU A 328 -12.42 -1.52 24.37
N PHE A 329 -12.66 -1.18 23.10
CA PHE A 329 -13.55 -0.07 22.77
C PHE A 329 -15.01 -0.34 23.15
N GLU A 330 -15.49 -1.55 22.97
CA GLU A 330 -16.84 -2.00 23.38
C GLU A 330 -17.07 -1.76 24.88
N SER A 331 -16.10 -2.11 25.74
CA SER A 331 -16.23 -1.89 27.20
C SER A 331 -16.40 -0.42 27.61
N TRP A 332 -15.99 0.52 26.76
CA TRP A 332 -16.09 1.95 27.03
C TRP A 332 -17.18 2.65 26.21
N ALA A 333 -17.77 2.00 25.20
CA ALA A 333 -18.66 2.61 24.22
C ALA A 333 -19.94 3.19 24.84
N ASP A 334 -20.49 2.54 25.87
CA ASP A 334 -21.70 3.02 26.55
C ASP A 334 -21.43 4.14 27.57
N THR A 335 -20.16 4.48 27.79
CA THR A 335 -19.73 5.42 28.85
C THR A 335 -19.11 6.68 28.29
N LEU A 336 -18.38 6.54 27.19
CA LEU A 336 -17.60 7.59 26.57
C LEU A 336 -18.25 7.89 25.21
N ASP A 337 -18.49 9.17 24.95
CA ASP A 337 -18.87 9.58 23.61
C ASP A 337 -17.70 9.41 22.62
N ALA A 338 -17.99 9.60 21.33
CA ALA A 338 -17.01 9.44 20.26
C ALA A 338 -15.77 10.35 20.42
N SER A 339 -15.94 11.57 20.90
CA SER A 339 -14.84 12.53 21.09
C SER A 339 -13.96 12.13 22.28
N GLU A 340 -14.58 11.63 23.34
CA GLU A 340 -13.94 11.18 24.56
C GLU A 340 -13.13 9.88 24.30
N LEU A 341 -13.69 8.96 23.50
CA LEU A 341 -12.99 7.76 23.01
C LEU A 341 -11.77 8.12 22.17
N ASP A 342 -11.92 9.04 21.21
CA ASP A 342 -10.84 9.51 20.34
C ASP A 342 -9.68 10.09 21.15
N ARG A 343 -10.00 10.94 22.14
CA ARG A 343 -9.00 11.56 23.02
C ARG A 343 -8.25 10.54 23.87
N ARG A 344 -8.93 9.50 24.38
CA ARG A 344 -8.30 8.47 25.23
C ARG A 344 -7.51 7.44 24.44
N ALA A 345 -7.89 7.14 23.20
CA ALA A 345 -7.28 6.09 22.39
C ALA A 345 -5.76 6.26 22.24
N ASN A 346 -5.29 7.50 22.06
CA ASN A 346 -3.86 7.76 21.96
C ASN A 346 -3.12 7.43 23.27
N GLY A 347 -3.69 7.79 24.42
CA GLY A 347 -3.13 7.46 25.73
C GLY A 347 -3.05 5.95 25.97
N TRP A 348 -4.07 5.20 25.56
CA TRP A 348 -4.06 3.74 25.60
C TRP A 348 -2.97 3.14 24.70
N TYR A 349 -2.85 3.63 23.47
CA TYR A 349 -1.78 3.21 22.54
C TYR A 349 -0.39 3.35 23.18
N PHE A 350 -0.10 4.48 23.82
CA PHE A 350 1.20 4.69 24.48
C PHE A 350 1.52 3.67 25.58
N LYS A 351 0.50 3.14 26.27
CA LYS A 351 0.65 2.12 27.32
C LYS A 351 0.91 0.72 26.77
N ILE A 352 0.34 0.37 25.62
CA ILE A 352 0.39 -0.99 25.06
C ILE A 352 1.43 -1.17 23.95
N ARG A 353 1.95 -0.08 23.39
CA ARG A 353 2.85 -0.17 22.22
C ARG A 353 4.12 -0.98 22.51
N PRO A 354 4.64 -1.71 21.51
CA PRO A 354 5.92 -2.40 21.63
C PRO A 354 7.04 -1.45 22.08
N GLN A 355 7.83 -1.89 23.07
CA GLN A 355 9.00 -1.17 23.54
C GLN A 355 10.12 -1.35 22.52
N VAL A 356 10.71 -0.26 22.05
CA VAL A 356 11.86 -0.28 21.14
C VAL A 356 12.83 0.80 21.59
N GLU A 357 14.06 0.71 21.12
CA GLU A 357 15.12 1.68 21.44
C GLU A 357 14.70 3.13 21.15
N SER A 358 15.36 4.06 21.84
CA SER A 358 15.09 5.49 21.65
C SER A 358 15.80 6.02 20.40
N GLY A 359 15.24 7.08 19.82
CA GLY A 359 15.82 7.74 18.64
C GLY A 359 15.73 6.91 17.36
N VAL A 360 16.74 7.05 16.50
CA VAL A 360 16.80 6.41 15.17
C VAL A 360 16.96 4.89 15.29
N ALA A 361 17.61 4.38 16.33
CA ALA A 361 17.87 2.96 16.49
C ALA A 361 16.59 2.12 16.68
N GLY A 362 15.55 2.69 17.30
CA GLY A 362 14.24 2.06 17.41
C GLY A 362 13.33 2.26 16.19
N TRP A 363 13.77 2.99 15.16
CA TRP A 363 12.95 3.23 13.98
C TRP A 363 12.67 1.93 13.24
N GLY A 364 11.39 1.62 13.03
CA GLY A 364 11.00 0.34 12.44
C GLY A 364 11.29 -0.88 13.34
N GLY A 365 11.64 -0.70 14.61
CA GLY A 365 11.84 -1.80 15.56
C GLY A 365 10.57 -2.63 15.76
N ARG A 366 10.76 -3.92 15.95
CA ARG A 366 9.73 -4.90 16.31
C ARG A 366 9.97 -5.40 17.72
N ASN A 367 8.90 -5.54 18.50
CA ASN A 367 8.99 -6.18 19.82
C ASN A 367 7.64 -6.82 20.19
N GLU A 368 7.61 -7.44 21.35
CA GLU A 368 6.45 -8.07 21.96
C GLU A 368 5.29 -7.09 22.18
N LEU A 369 4.11 -7.58 21.86
CA LEU A 369 2.80 -7.00 22.13
C LEU A 369 1.98 -8.07 22.83
N LYS A 370 1.74 -7.87 24.13
CA LYS A 370 0.92 -8.78 24.95
C LYS A 370 -0.53 -8.33 24.87
N LEU A 371 -1.42 -9.21 24.38
CA LEU A 371 -2.84 -8.86 24.28
C LEU A 371 -3.50 -8.67 25.66
N ALA A 372 -2.99 -9.32 26.70
CA ALA A 372 -3.37 -9.06 28.09
C ALA A 372 -3.27 -7.57 28.47
N ASN A 373 -2.25 -6.85 28.01
CA ASN A 373 -2.09 -5.42 28.30
C ASN A 373 -3.19 -4.57 27.64
N ILE A 374 -3.72 -5.01 26.50
CA ILE A 374 -4.86 -4.35 25.84
C ILE A 374 -6.13 -4.61 26.64
N LEU A 375 -6.35 -5.87 27.03
CA LEU A 375 -7.54 -6.27 27.78
C LEU A 375 -7.59 -5.66 29.18
N ALA A 376 -6.44 -5.39 29.80
CA ALA A 376 -6.33 -4.70 31.09
C ALA A 376 -6.74 -3.22 31.03
N LEU A 377 -6.85 -2.62 29.83
CA LEU A 377 -7.36 -1.27 29.65
C LEU A 377 -8.88 -1.20 29.53
N ARG A 378 -9.56 -2.36 29.49
CA ARG A 378 -11.03 -2.42 29.47
C ARG A 378 -11.60 -1.80 30.72
N ARG A 379 -12.81 -1.27 30.58
CA ARG A 379 -13.63 -0.93 31.74
C ARG A 379 -14.05 -2.24 32.41
N THR A 380 -13.70 -2.42 33.67
CA THR A 380 -14.31 -3.46 34.51
C THR A 380 -15.74 -3.02 34.87
N PRO A 381 -16.72 -3.93 34.84
CA PRO A 381 -18.09 -3.64 35.21
C PRO A 381 -18.20 -3.07 36.63
#